data_AF-A0A7D3VV76-F1
#
_entry.id   AF-A0A7D3VV76-F1
#
_cell.length_a   1.000
_cell.length_b   1.000
_cell.length_c   1.000
_cell.angle_alpha   90.00
_cell.angle_beta   90.00
_cell.angle_gamma   90.00
#
_symmetry.space_group_name_H-M   'P 1'
#
loop_
_entity.id
_entity.type
_entity.pdbx_description
1 polymer ?
#
loop_
_entity_poly.entity_id
_entity_poly.type
_entity_poly.pdbx_seq_one_letter_code
_entity_poly.pdbx_strand_id
1 'polypeptide(L)'
;MYKTSRAKIPLFDQLLRAEPDLLRRSIVFVETQEYGNEVLDVIHKYRPDFHTYFTGQNSQVLERFAQGELECLVTCHRLSEGIDIRSLNTVVLFSSARARLETIQRIGRCLRADPDNSSKVANIVDFVRLSEDGNLTTDDSRRAWLQELSQIRGEEGGLV
;
A
#
# COMPACT_ATOMS: atom_id res chain seq x y z
N MET A 1 3.55 15.97 14.31
CA MET A 1 3.01 16.66 13.12
C MET A 1 3.79 16.28 11.85
N TYR A 2 3.97 14.98 11.53
CA TYR A 2 4.81 14.56 10.37
C TYR A 2 4.10 13.61 9.38
N LYS A 3 2.90 13.12 9.71
CA LYS A 3 2.18 12.11 8.92
C LYS A 3 1.60 12.63 7.60
N THR A 4 1.46 13.95 7.47
CA THR A 4 0.91 14.66 6.30
C THR A 4 1.96 15.54 5.62
N SER A 5 3.25 15.20 5.76
CA SER A 5 4.32 15.96 5.09
C SER A 5 4.16 15.88 3.57
N ARG A 6 3.89 17.03 2.94
CA ARG A 6 3.74 17.16 1.48
C ARG A 6 5.02 16.84 0.70
N ALA A 7 6.18 16.79 1.36
CA ALA A 7 7.45 16.42 0.74
C ALA A 7 7.46 15.01 0.12
N LYS A 8 6.55 14.12 0.55
CA LYS A 8 6.39 12.77 -0.02
C LYS A 8 5.76 12.78 -1.42
N ILE A 9 4.94 13.79 -1.72
CA ILE A 9 4.14 13.83 -2.96
C ILE A 9 5.04 13.97 -4.21
N PRO A 10 6.04 14.88 -4.26
CA PRO A 10 6.98 14.95 -5.38
C PRO A 10 7.80 13.66 -5.56
N LEU A 11 8.21 13.02 -4.47
CA LEU A 11 8.93 11.75 -4.52
C LEU A 11 8.06 10.63 -5.11
N PHE A 12 6.77 10.63 -4.77
CA PHE A 12 5.82 9.70 -5.34
C PHE A 12 5.59 9.94 -6.84
N ASP A 13 5.48 11.21 -7.29
CA ASP A 13 5.40 11.54 -8.72
C ASP A 13 6.63 11.03 -9.47
N GLN A 14 7.83 11.22 -8.92
CA GLN A 14 9.07 10.71 -9.50
C GLN A 14 9.08 9.18 -9.58
N LEU A 15 8.65 8.50 -8.51
CA LEU A 15 8.56 7.04 -8.46
C LEU A 15 7.59 6.52 -9.52
N LEU A 16 6.38 7.07 -9.59
CA LEU A 16 5.35 6.65 -10.56
C LEU A 16 5.73 6.96 -12.01
N ARG A 17 6.52 8.01 -12.23
CA ARG A 17 7.08 8.29 -13.56
C ARG A 17 8.03 7.20 -14.03
N ALA A 18 8.84 6.65 -13.11
CA ALA A 18 9.76 5.57 -13.42
C ALA A 18 9.06 4.21 -13.49
N GLU A 19 8.10 3.97 -12.60
CA GLU A 19 7.44 2.68 -12.40
C GLU A 19 5.90 2.85 -12.28
N PRO A 20 5.20 3.17 -13.37
CA PRO A 20 3.75 3.39 -13.33
C PRO A 20 2.95 2.11 -13.01
N ASP A 21 3.55 0.94 -13.29
CA ASP A 21 2.94 -0.36 -12.98
C ASP A 21 2.75 -0.60 -11.48
N LEU A 22 3.39 0.18 -10.61
CA LEU A 22 3.12 0.16 -9.16
C LEU A 22 1.65 0.49 -8.84
N LEU A 23 0.92 1.14 -9.74
CA LEU A 23 -0.50 1.42 -9.57
C LEU A 23 -1.42 0.29 -10.05
N ARG A 24 -0.90 -0.77 -10.68
CA ARG A 24 -1.68 -1.95 -11.06
C ARG A 24 -1.95 -2.80 -9.84
N ARG A 25 -3.21 -3.22 -9.68
CA ARG A 25 -3.69 -3.93 -8.49
C ARG A 25 -3.09 -3.37 -7.20
N SER A 26 -3.26 -2.07 -6.99
CA SER A 26 -2.61 -1.32 -5.93
C SER A 26 -3.60 -0.73 -4.93
N ILE A 27 -3.16 -0.60 -3.69
CA ILE A 27 -3.89 0.15 -2.66
C ILE A 27 -2.98 1.21 -2.04
N VAL A 28 -3.47 2.45 -1.98
CA VAL A 28 -2.73 3.61 -1.48
C VAL A 28 -3.38 4.10 -0.19
N PHE A 29 -2.64 4.02 0.91
CA PHE A 29 -3.10 4.45 2.24
C PHE A 29 -2.62 5.86 2.56
N VAL A 30 -3.55 6.80 2.69
CA VAL A 30 -3.32 8.24 2.99
C VAL A 30 -3.87 8.61 4.37
N GLU A 31 -3.31 9.59 5.08
CA GLU A 31 -3.72 9.85 6.49
C GLU A 31 -5.17 10.33 6.60
N THR A 32 -5.52 11.32 5.77
CA THR A 32 -6.84 11.96 5.76
C THR A 32 -7.33 12.08 4.32
N GLN A 33 -8.60 12.41 4.14
CA GLN A 33 -9.19 12.65 2.82
C GLN A 33 -8.57 13.87 2.14
N GLU A 34 -8.29 14.94 2.90
CA GLU A 34 -7.69 16.17 2.37
C GLU A 34 -6.29 15.91 1.81
N TYR A 35 -5.46 15.20 2.57
CA TYR A 35 -4.15 14.78 2.10
C TYR A 35 -4.26 13.78 0.95
N GLY A 36 -5.28 12.92 0.99
CA GLY A 36 -5.62 12.01 -0.09
C GLY A 36 -5.82 12.73 -1.41
N ASN A 37 -6.61 13.81 -1.42
CA ASN A 37 -6.88 14.59 -2.63
C ASN A 37 -5.61 15.11 -3.30
N GLU A 38 -4.61 15.57 -2.53
CA GLU A 38 -3.31 16.00 -3.10
C GLU A 38 -2.55 14.82 -3.75
N VAL A 39 -2.68 13.61 -3.20
CA VAL A 39 -2.09 12.39 -3.78
C VAL A 39 -2.87 11.95 -5.03
N LEU A 40 -4.20 12.15 -5.07
CA LEU A 40 -5.02 11.83 -6.24
C LEU A 40 -4.56 12.59 -7.48
N ASP A 41 -4.18 13.87 -7.34
CA ASP A 41 -3.67 14.68 -8.46
C ASP A 41 -2.42 14.06 -9.10
N VAL A 42 -1.58 13.37 -8.32
CA VAL A 42 -0.43 12.65 -8.85
C VAL A 42 -0.86 11.35 -9.51
N ILE A 43 -1.68 10.54 -8.82
CA ILE A 43 -2.15 9.24 -9.34
C ILE A 43 -2.90 9.43 -10.67
N HIS A 44 -3.74 10.45 -10.78
CA HIS A 44 -4.55 10.73 -11.97
C HIS A 44 -3.71 10.87 -13.25
N LYS A 45 -2.48 11.39 -13.13
CA LYS A 45 -1.55 11.55 -14.29
C LYS A 45 -1.13 10.21 -14.90
N TYR A 46 -1.06 9.16 -14.08
CA TYR A 46 -0.53 7.84 -14.49
C TYR A 46 -1.62 6.77 -14.56
N ARG A 47 -2.72 6.92 -13.81
CA ARG A 47 -3.79 5.94 -13.67
C ARG A 47 -5.16 6.62 -13.42
N PRO A 48 -5.81 7.22 -14.41
CA PRO A 48 -7.01 8.03 -14.21
C PRO A 48 -8.26 7.23 -13.77
N ASP A 49 -8.25 5.91 -13.93
CA ASP A 49 -9.31 4.96 -13.54
C ASP A 49 -9.23 4.50 -12.07
N PHE A 50 -8.51 5.23 -11.21
CA PHE A 50 -8.45 4.95 -9.77
C PHE A 50 -9.82 5.18 -9.10
N HIS A 51 -10.02 4.52 -7.96
CA HIS A 51 -11.20 4.68 -7.13
C HIS A 51 -10.81 5.10 -5.71
N THR A 52 -11.71 5.79 -5.02
CA THR A 52 -11.49 6.24 -3.64
C THR A 52 -12.43 5.54 -2.67
N TYR A 53 -11.93 5.19 -1.48
CA TYR A 53 -12.73 4.73 -0.36
C TYR A 53 -12.45 5.60 0.87
N PHE A 54 -13.23 6.66 1.01
CA PHE A 54 -13.17 7.63 2.12
C PHE A 54 -14.44 7.58 2.98
N THR A 55 -14.53 8.40 4.02
CA THR A 55 -15.60 8.32 5.03
C THR A 55 -16.99 8.46 4.40
N GLY A 56 -17.93 7.60 4.80
CA GLY A 56 -19.30 7.61 4.28
C GLY A 56 -19.47 6.98 2.88
N GLN A 57 -18.42 6.39 2.32
CA GLN A 57 -18.50 5.66 1.04
C GLN A 57 -18.98 4.20 1.25
N ASN A 58 -19.65 3.66 0.24
CA ASN A 58 -20.24 2.32 0.23
C ASN A 58 -19.15 1.22 0.26
N SER A 59 -19.35 0.15 1.05
CA SER A 59 -18.46 -1.02 1.10
C SER A 59 -18.28 -1.71 -0.25
N GLN A 60 -19.22 -1.53 -1.18
CA GLN A 60 -19.16 -2.08 -2.54
C GLN A 60 -17.88 -1.73 -3.29
N VAL A 61 -17.30 -0.53 -3.10
CA VAL A 61 -16.04 -0.17 -3.78
C VAL A 61 -14.91 -1.12 -3.36
N LEU A 62 -14.86 -1.43 -2.07
CA LEU A 62 -13.85 -2.31 -1.52
C LEU A 62 -14.08 -3.78 -1.91
N GLU A 63 -15.34 -4.22 -1.98
CA GLU A 63 -15.72 -5.55 -2.49
C GLU A 63 -15.31 -5.74 -3.95
N ARG A 64 -15.63 -4.77 -4.82
CA ARG A 64 -15.24 -4.77 -6.24
C ARG A 64 -13.71 -4.76 -6.41
N PHE A 65 -13.01 -4.01 -5.57
CA PHE A 65 -11.54 -4.05 -5.54
C PHE A 65 -11.00 -5.43 -5.14
N ALA A 66 -11.60 -6.07 -4.12
CA ALA A 66 -11.22 -7.41 -3.68
C ALA A 66 -11.45 -8.48 -4.78
N GLN A 67 -12.52 -8.34 -5.55
CA GLN A 67 -12.87 -9.22 -6.68
C GLN A 67 -12.01 -9.02 -7.92
N GLY A 68 -11.13 -8.01 -7.95
CA GLY A 68 -10.28 -7.74 -9.11
C GLY A 68 -10.87 -6.78 -10.14
N GLU A 69 -12.04 -6.20 -9.90
CA GLU A 69 -12.70 -5.31 -10.86
C GLU A 69 -12.06 -3.92 -10.94
N LEU A 70 -11.37 -3.49 -9.88
CA LEU A 70 -10.76 -2.17 -9.76
C LEU A 70 -9.25 -2.30 -9.64
N GLU A 71 -8.48 -1.53 -10.39
CA GLU A 71 -7.03 -1.69 -10.42
C GLU A 71 -6.29 -0.88 -9.35
N CYS A 72 -6.80 0.29 -8.96
CA CYS A 72 -6.16 1.17 -8.00
C CYS A 72 -7.19 1.73 -7.01
N LEU A 73 -6.95 1.53 -5.72
CA LEU A 73 -7.81 2.04 -4.65
C LEU A 73 -7.02 2.98 -3.73
N VAL A 74 -7.55 4.18 -3.50
CA VAL A 74 -6.99 5.15 -2.54
C VAL A 74 -7.91 5.24 -1.32
N THR A 75 -7.36 5.09 -0.12
CA THR A 75 -8.16 5.02 1.11
C THR A 75 -7.44 5.67 2.30
N CYS A 76 -8.22 6.32 3.16
CA CYS A 76 -7.76 6.73 4.49
C CYS A 76 -8.27 5.81 5.61
N HIS A 77 -9.04 4.79 5.27
CA HIS A 77 -9.62 3.83 6.20
C HIS A 77 -8.74 2.61 6.43
N ARG A 78 -8.93 2.01 7.61
CA ARG A 78 -8.48 0.63 7.84
C ARG A 78 -9.35 -0.31 7.03
N LEU A 79 -8.74 -1.34 6.44
CA LEU A 79 -9.50 -2.45 5.86
C LEU A 79 -10.17 -3.26 6.97
N SER A 80 -11.43 -3.63 6.78
CA SER A 80 -12.18 -4.43 7.76
C SER A 80 -11.69 -5.88 7.81
N GLU A 81 -11.96 -6.56 8.93
CA GLU A 81 -11.73 -8.00 9.06
C GLU A 81 -12.57 -8.76 8.03
N GLY A 82 -11.95 -9.77 7.38
CA GLY A 82 -12.62 -10.67 6.45
C GLY A 82 -12.45 -10.37 4.95
N ILE A 83 -11.76 -9.29 4.57
CA ILE A 83 -11.50 -8.99 3.16
C ILE A 83 -10.20 -9.68 2.72
N ASP A 84 -10.32 -10.64 1.81
CA ASP A 84 -9.20 -11.32 1.15
C ASP A 84 -8.94 -10.70 -0.24
N ILE A 85 -7.74 -10.18 -0.47
CA ILE A 85 -7.35 -9.51 -1.73
C ILE A 85 -6.13 -10.20 -2.33
N ARG A 86 -6.34 -11.39 -2.89
CA ARG A 86 -5.25 -12.23 -3.43
C ARG A 86 -4.53 -11.60 -4.60
N SER A 87 -5.23 -10.86 -5.45
CA SER A 87 -4.65 -10.23 -6.63
C SER A 87 -3.93 -8.91 -6.34
N LEU A 88 -3.77 -8.51 -5.07
CA LEU A 88 -3.08 -7.25 -4.71
C LEU A 88 -1.58 -7.36 -5.00
N ASN A 89 -1.04 -6.45 -5.81
CA ASN A 89 0.39 -6.41 -6.15
C ASN A 89 1.14 -5.38 -5.32
N THR A 90 0.55 -4.21 -5.07
CA THR A 90 1.26 -3.09 -4.47
C THR A 90 0.49 -2.46 -3.32
N VAL A 91 1.19 -2.17 -2.22
CA VAL A 91 0.70 -1.35 -1.12
C VAL A 91 1.56 -0.10 -1.01
N VAL A 92 0.95 1.08 -1.12
CA VAL A 92 1.64 2.37 -0.95
C VAL A 92 1.21 3.02 0.37
N LEU A 93 2.18 3.45 1.17
CA LEU A 93 1.97 3.95 2.53
C LEU A 93 2.43 5.40 2.65
N PHE A 94 1.48 6.33 2.49
CA PHE A 94 1.74 7.74 2.70
C PHE A 94 1.76 8.14 4.18
N SER A 95 0.96 7.45 4.99
CA SER A 95 1.00 7.57 6.44
C SER A 95 1.19 6.22 7.09
N SER A 96 2.07 6.22 8.09
CA SER A 96 2.62 5.03 8.71
C SER A 96 2.21 4.94 10.19
N ALA A 97 0.95 5.25 10.48
CA ALA A 97 0.39 5.03 11.81
C ALA A 97 0.53 3.53 12.19
N ARG A 98 0.85 3.22 13.45
CA ARG A 98 1.03 1.84 13.94
C ARG A 98 -0.17 0.93 13.64
N ALA A 99 -1.39 1.47 13.69
CA ALA A 99 -2.62 0.76 13.32
C ALA A 99 -2.70 0.38 11.82
N ARG A 100 -2.00 1.11 10.93
CA ARG A 100 -1.87 0.77 9.51
C ARG A 100 -0.88 -0.37 9.29
N LEU A 101 0.13 -0.52 10.15
CA LEU A 101 1.02 -1.69 10.13
C LEU A 101 0.30 -2.98 10.49
N GLU A 102 -0.61 -2.93 11.45
CA GLU A 102 -1.51 -4.07 11.71
C GLU A 102 -2.39 -4.38 10.48
N THR A 103 -2.86 -3.33 9.79
CA THR A 103 -3.60 -3.48 8.52
C THR A 103 -2.71 -4.12 7.45
N ILE A 104 -1.43 -3.74 7.35
CA ILE A 104 -0.46 -4.35 6.43
C ILE A 104 -0.15 -5.79 6.81
N GLN A 105 -0.07 -6.15 8.10
CA GLN A 105 0.10 -7.56 8.50
C GLN A 105 -1.07 -8.43 8.03
N ARG A 106 -2.29 -7.88 8.08
CA ARG A 106 -3.49 -8.54 7.53
C ARG A 106 -3.40 -8.64 6.01
N ILE A 107 -3.05 -7.54 5.33
CA ILE A 107 -2.83 -7.51 3.87
C ILE A 107 -1.68 -8.43 3.45
N GLY A 108 -0.64 -8.56 4.25
CA GLY A 108 0.52 -9.43 4.02
C GLY A 108 0.14 -10.91 3.95
N ARG A 109 -0.97 -11.31 4.59
CA ARG A 109 -1.56 -12.64 4.42
C ARG A 109 -2.26 -12.79 3.07
N CYS A 110 -2.71 -11.70 2.45
CA CYS A 110 -3.28 -11.64 1.10
C CYS A 110 -2.22 -11.41 0.00
N LEU A 111 -1.08 -10.80 0.35
CA LEU A 111 0.11 -10.65 -0.51
C LEU A 111 0.90 -11.96 -0.67
N ARG A 112 0.43 -13.06 -0.07
CA ARG A 112 1.01 -14.40 -0.22
C ARG A 112 1.05 -14.83 -1.68
N ALA A 113 1.85 -15.87 -1.93
CA ALA A 113 1.89 -16.57 -3.20
C ALA A 113 0.47 -16.78 -3.72
N ASP A 114 0.23 -16.23 -4.90
CA ASP A 114 -1.01 -16.44 -5.62
C ASP A 114 -0.88 -17.81 -6.30
N PRO A 115 -1.71 -18.82 -5.98
CA PRO A 115 -1.64 -20.13 -6.62
C PRO A 115 -1.79 -20.02 -8.14
N ASP A 116 -2.53 -19.01 -8.60
CA ASP A 116 -2.77 -18.74 -10.02
C ASP A 116 -1.66 -17.87 -10.63
N ASN A 117 -0.75 -17.33 -9.82
CA ASN A 117 0.41 -16.54 -10.26
C ASN A 117 1.63 -16.72 -9.34
N SER A 118 2.35 -17.82 -9.55
CA SER A 118 3.57 -18.15 -8.80
C SER A 118 4.73 -17.16 -8.99
N SER A 119 4.68 -16.34 -10.05
CA SER A 119 5.68 -15.30 -10.33
C SER A 119 5.37 -13.94 -9.69
N LYS A 120 4.24 -13.84 -8.98
CA LYS A 120 3.77 -12.59 -8.40
C LYS A 120 4.77 -12.04 -7.38
N VAL A 121 5.13 -10.77 -7.56
CA VAL A 121 5.92 -10.00 -6.61
C VAL A 121 5.01 -9.01 -5.88
N ALA A 122 5.06 -9.04 -4.55
CA ALA A 122 4.36 -8.09 -3.69
C ALA A 122 5.26 -6.88 -3.40
N ASN A 123 4.80 -5.69 -3.74
CA ASN A 123 5.52 -4.44 -3.51
C ASN A 123 4.92 -3.69 -2.32
N ILE A 124 5.78 -3.23 -1.41
CA ILE A 124 5.40 -2.28 -0.34
C ILE A 124 6.23 -1.02 -0.51
N VAL A 125 5.58 0.09 -0.84
CA VAL A 125 6.19 1.40 -0.96
C VAL A 125 5.90 2.19 0.31
N ASP A 126 6.93 2.61 1.02
CA ASP A 126 6.79 3.32 2.29
C ASP A 126 7.74 4.49 2.40
N PHE A 127 7.20 5.66 2.74
CA PHE A 127 7.97 6.90 2.88
C PHE A 127 8.44 7.06 4.32
N VAL A 128 9.68 6.65 4.57
CA VAL A 128 10.38 6.78 5.86
C VAL A 128 11.23 8.05 5.90
N ARG A 129 11.28 8.71 7.06
CA ARG A 129 12.32 9.70 7.34
C ARG A 129 13.52 9.00 7.96
N LEU A 130 14.71 9.24 7.41
CA LEU A 130 15.94 8.80 8.04
C LEU A 130 16.27 9.73 9.21
N SER A 131 16.52 9.13 10.38
CA SER A 131 17.01 9.84 11.54
C SER A 131 18.47 10.27 11.31
N GLU A 132 18.77 11.55 11.50
CA GLU A 132 20.13 12.09 11.34
C GLU A 132 20.91 12.11 12.66
N ASP A 133 20.22 12.01 13.79
CA ASP A 133 20.79 12.15 15.14
C ASP A 133 21.02 10.80 15.86
N GLY A 134 20.83 9.68 15.13
CA GLY A 134 21.06 8.32 15.65
C GLY A 134 19.98 7.80 16.59
N ASN A 135 18.94 8.59 16.88
CA ASN A 135 17.81 8.13 17.69
C ASN A 135 16.91 7.20 16.88
N LEU A 136 16.57 6.04 17.45
CA LEU A 136 15.62 5.10 16.85
C LEU A 136 14.23 5.71 16.80
N THR A 137 13.71 5.91 15.59
CA THR A 137 12.35 6.40 15.36
C THR A 137 11.38 5.24 15.09
N THR A 138 10.08 5.55 15.12
CA THR A 138 9.06 4.59 14.65
C THR A 138 9.23 4.23 13.17
N ASP A 139 9.82 5.12 12.36
CA ASP A 139 10.10 4.87 10.95
C ASP A 139 11.24 3.85 10.79
N ASP A 140 12.25 3.89 11.65
CA ASP A 140 13.37 2.94 11.66
C ASP A 140 12.90 1.53 12.03
N SER A 141 12.11 1.38 13.10
CA SER A 141 11.56 0.08 13.50
C SER A 141 10.64 -0.51 12.40
N ARG A 142 9.84 0.34 11.76
CA ARG A 142 8.97 -0.07 10.66
C ARG A 142 9.74 -0.48 9.42
N ARG A 143 10.79 0.27 9.07
CA ARG A 143 11.70 -0.08 7.97
C ARG A 143 12.35 -1.44 8.20
N ALA A 144 12.91 -1.66 9.39
CA ALA A 144 13.55 -2.93 9.75
C ALA A 144 12.56 -4.10 9.61
N TRP A 145 11.34 -3.93 10.15
CA TRP A 145 10.29 -4.94 10.03
C TRP A 145 9.87 -5.24 8.58
N LEU A 146 9.69 -4.22 7.74
CA LEU A 146 9.38 -4.43 6.31
C LEU A 146 10.55 -5.11 5.57
N GLN A 147 11.79 -4.80 5.95
CA GLN A 147 12.97 -5.47 5.40
C GLN A 147 13.00 -6.95 5.78
N GLU A 148 12.72 -7.30 7.04
CA GLU A 148 12.61 -8.69 7.47
C GLU A 148 11.51 -9.43 6.69
N LEU A 149 10.32 -8.82 6.55
CA LEU A 149 9.24 -9.40 5.74
C LEU A 149 9.63 -9.64 4.29
N SER A 150 10.40 -8.74 3.67
CA SER A 150 10.85 -8.90 2.29
C SER A 150 11.75 -10.12 2.06
N GLN A 151 12.37 -10.65 3.11
CA GLN A 151 13.21 -11.85 3.03
C GLN A 151 12.41 -13.15 3.08
N ILE A 152 11.14 -13.09 3.51
CA ILE A 152 10.25 -14.25 3.53
C ILE A 152 9.83 -14.54 2.09
N ARG A 153 10.56 -15.44 1.43
CA ARG A 153 10.13 -16.04 0.17
C ARG A 153 9.06 -17.09 0.46
N GLY A 154 7.99 -17.12 -0.35
CA GLY A 154 7.02 -18.20 -0.26
C GLY A 154 7.75 -19.54 -0.35
N GLU A 155 7.56 -20.41 0.63
CA GLU A 155 8.09 -21.78 0.56
C GLU A 155 7.65 -22.38 -0.78
N GLU A 156 8.62 -22.76 -1.60
CA GLU A 156 8.36 -23.59 -2.77
C GLU A 156 7.65 -24.84 -2.26
N GLY A 157 6.37 -24.98 -2.61
CA GLY A 157 5.61 -26.18 -2.31
C GLY A 157 6.35 -27.38 -2.87
N GLY A 158 6.96 -28.16 -1.97
CA GLY A 158 7.53 -29.44 -2.28
C GLY A 158 6.46 -30.32 -2.88
N LEU A 159 6.64 -30.67 -4.15
CA LEU A 159 6.02 -31.84 -4.75
C LEU A 159 6.58 -33.06 -4.02
N VAL A 160 5.72 -33.75 -3.27
CA VAL A 160 5.84 -35.19 -2.99
C VAL A 160 4.47 -35.81 -3.21
#